data_AF-A0A9P5XX53-F1
#
_entry.id   AF-A0A9P5XX53-F1
#
_cell.length_a   1.000
_cell.length_b   1.000
_cell.length_c   1.000
_cell.angle_alpha   90.00
_cell.angle_beta   90.00
_cell.angle_gamma   90.00
#
_symmetry.space_group_name_H-M   'P 1'
#
loop_
_entity.id
_entity.type
_entity.pdbx_description
1 polymer ?
#
loop_
_entity_poly.entity_id
_entity_poly.type
_entity_poly.pdbx_seq_one_letter_code
_entity_poly.pdbx_strand_id
1 'polypeptide(L)'
;MALNLSDPGAIVAAYESIVDNTLNWLLLKYSNAQHDELSLFETGSDGLWELKQMIDELDQVFIGFYRHELSLGEEPIFTLINYIPNTVSGVKRARALVHSRRVGAVFKRHHTTLTVEHLNHLSSEAIRSSLDGLDHPKYPSMGRTTSQPNQAPLAPIRRSFSETYAPYAIPPAPPVAKSASMFSSFMRRKKKADDSNDEDDDADPPPAPPKDKGKYGIQRTTVPYDNAVDISGPRVIPPRKRNGSVSDFAVISRSSSSDEVIIEPVRSEKPIIQTLPLRGKWTPKVIDPEERLRRTREAQRQRLIEEQEALREEEERQAERNRQREAQIREEKEYEARRRASLEEEVRRMTAERKRKERLEKEEEEQKTREFEERKRLDRERRLLEHQKLEAWRQEQVRLADEAARRAEESRQREEDERRKKISIAEAKVKRKGAESLLTGWVTIQASGSLLWKRRYFKFIGSTAYFYRSPTDTHQILEKVELRGKLRGLREWNEGYEDLEAIPHSFAVEFKDGQKWWSMYADSEEEKYKLLGLLHHAAGL
;
A
#
# COMPACT_ATOMS: atom_id res chain seq x y z
N MET A 1 2.64 -33.06 -3.31
CA MET A 1 3.97 -32.56 -2.88
C MET A 1 4.22 -33.05 -1.48
N ALA A 2 5.18 -33.96 -1.26
CA ALA A 2 5.58 -34.42 0.06
C ALA A 2 6.79 -33.58 0.51
N LEU A 3 6.81 -33.14 1.78
CA LEU A 3 7.95 -32.41 2.33
C LEU A 3 8.97 -33.46 2.76
N ASN A 4 10.19 -33.36 2.26
CA ASN A 4 11.30 -34.19 2.70
C ASN A 4 12.25 -33.35 3.56
N LEU A 5 12.74 -33.94 4.65
CA LEU A 5 13.80 -33.35 5.47
C LEU A 5 15.09 -34.10 5.15
N SER A 6 16.15 -33.41 4.70
CA SER A 6 17.41 -34.04 4.30
C SER A 6 18.05 -34.85 5.43
N ASP A 7 18.05 -34.25 6.62
CA ASP A 7 18.55 -34.86 7.85
C ASP A 7 17.55 -34.61 8.99
N PRO A 8 16.53 -35.48 9.13
CA PRO A 8 15.53 -35.32 10.18
C PRO A 8 16.15 -35.45 11.58
N GLY A 9 17.26 -36.19 11.72
CA GLY A 9 17.93 -36.39 13.01
C GLY A 9 18.57 -35.09 13.51
N ALA A 10 19.38 -34.44 12.67
CA ALA A 10 20.00 -33.16 13.03
C ALA A 10 18.97 -32.05 13.27
N ILE A 11 17.90 -32.01 12.46
CA ILE A 11 16.83 -31.00 12.61
C ILE A 11 16.08 -31.21 13.94
N VAL A 12 15.74 -32.44 14.30
CA VAL A 12 15.06 -32.74 15.57
C VAL A 12 15.98 -32.46 16.76
N ALA A 13 17.27 -32.80 16.68
CA ALA A 13 18.24 -32.50 17.74
C ALA A 13 18.42 -30.99 17.95
N ALA A 14 18.47 -30.20 16.87
CA ALA A 14 18.51 -28.74 16.94
C ALA A 14 17.23 -28.16 17.54
N TYR A 15 16.06 -28.71 17.16
CA TYR A 15 14.77 -28.32 17.74
C TYR A 15 14.71 -28.61 19.25
N GLU A 16 15.13 -29.80 19.69
CA GLU A 16 15.19 -30.17 21.10
C GLU A 16 16.13 -29.26 21.88
N SER A 17 17.30 -28.91 21.32
CA SER A 17 18.24 -27.96 21.90
C SER A 17 17.63 -26.56 22.12
N ILE A 18 16.78 -26.09 21.20
CA ILE A 18 16.05 -24.83 21.39
C ILE A 18 15.01 -24.96 22.50
N VAL A 19 14.30 -26.08 22.56
CA VAL A 19 13.29 -26.35 23.59
C VAL A 19 13.91 -26.47 24.98
N ASP A 20 15.12 -27.01 25.08
CA ASP A 20 15.90 -27.18 26.32
C ASP A 20 16.69 -25.93 26.72
N ASN A 21 16.47 -24.81 26.02
CA ASN A 21 17.10 -23.51 26.26
C ASN A 21 18.64 -23.48 26.04
N THR A 22 19.21 -24.39 25.26
CA THR A 22 20.64 -24.32 24.88
C THR A 22 20.86 -23.47 23.63
N LEU A 23 19.90 -23.49 22.71
CA LEU A 23 19.89 -22.67 21.50
C LEU A 23 18.69 -21.72 21.50
N ASN A 24 18.77 -20.65 20.73
CA ASN A 24 17.68 -19.69 20.57
C ASN A 24 16.93 -19.89 19.26
N TRP A 25 17.62 -20.34 18.21
CA TRP A 25 17.00 -20.48 16.90
C TRP A 25 17.66 -21.55 16.03
N LEU A 26 16.89 -22.06 15.08
CA LEU A 26 17.37 -22.83 13.94
C LEU A 26 16.79 -22.26 12.66
N LEU A 27 17.51 -22.43 11.57
CA LEU A 27 17.13 -21.95 10.26
C LEU A 27 17.19 -23.10 9.25
N LEU A 28 16.10 -23.32 8.53
CA LEU A 28 16.01 -24.31 7.47
C LEU A 28 16.02 -23.62 6.11
N LYS A 29 16.76 -24.20 5.16
CA LYS A 29 16.78 -23.77 3.76
C LYS A 29 16.46 -24.92 2.84
N TYR A 30 16.05 -24.59 1.62
CA TYR A 30 15.92 -25.58 0.56
C TYR A 30 17.31 -25.98 0.04
N SER A 31 17.63 -27.26 0.05
CA SER A 31 18.94 -27.79 -0.38
C SER A 31 19.20 -27.54 -1.87
N ASN A 32 18.15 -27.46 -2.67
CA ASN A 32 18.20 -27.32 -4.12
C ASN A 32 17.05 -26.47 -4.67
N ALA A 33 17.30 -25.76 -5.77
CA ALA A 33 16.33 -24.86 -6.41
C ALA A 33 15.09 -25.57 -7.00
N GLN A 34 15.12 -26.90 -7.15
CA GLN A 34 14.06 -27.72 -7.74
C GLN A 34 13.39 -28.70 -6.76
N HIS A 35 13.87 -28.84 -5.51
CA HIS A 35 13.46 -29.95 -4.64
C HIS A 35 12.67 -29.49 -3.40
N ASP A 36 11.63 -30.27 -3.07
CA ASP A 36 10.77 -30.14 -1.88
C ASP A 36 11.48 -30.59 -0.59
N GLU A 37 12.78 -30.34 -0.52
CA GLU A 37 13.70 -30.87 0.48
C GLU A 37 14.28 -29.73 1.33
N LEU A 38 14.03 -29.78 2.64
CA LEU A 38 14.59 -28.84 3.61
C LEU A 38 15.76 -29.46 4.34
N SER A 39 16.88 -28.74 4.37
CA SER A 39 18.05 -29.07 5.17
C SER A 39 18.24 -28.05 6.28
N LEU A 40 18.81 -28.48 7.40
CA LEU A 40 19.31 -27.55 8.41
C LEU A 40 20.37 -26.64 7.78
N PHE A 41 20.18 -25.33 7.86
CA PHE A 41 21.15 -24.36 7.36
C PHE A 41 22.11 -23.98 8.47
N GLU A 42 21.59 -23.40 9.54
CA GLU A 42 22.38 -22.87 10.65
C GLU A 42 21.54 -22.88 11.94
N THR A 43 22.22 -22.79 13.08
CA THR A 43 21.62 -22.67 14.42
C THR A 43 22.39 -21.66 15.24
N GLY A 44 21.75 -20.97 16.18
CA GLY A 44 22.45 -19.97 17.00
C GLY A 44 21.80 -19.70 18.36
N SER A 45 22.54 -18.95 19.18
CA SER A 45 22.19 -18.59 20.57
C SER A 45 22.06 -17.08 20.78
N ASP A 46 22.51 -16.24 19.84
CA ASP A 46 22.57 -14.78 20.02
C ASP A 46 21.25 -14.09 19.60
N GLY A 47 20.14 -14.83 19.73
CA GLY A 47 18.80 -14.32 19.57
C GLY A 47 18.42 -13.90 18.15
N LEU A 48 17.53 -12.91 18.05
CA LEU A 48 16.90 -12.54 16.78
C LEU A 48 17.86 -11.81 15.83
N TRP A 49 18.85 -11.11 16.39
CA TRP A 49 19.79 -10.32 15.60
C TRP A 49 20.73 -11.20 14.78
N GLU A 50 21.28 -12.25 15.39
CA GLU A 50 22.11 -13.25 14.72
C GLU A 50 21.33 -13.97 13.62
N LEU A 51 20.08 -14.38 13.91
CA LEU A 51 19.18 -14.96 12.92
C LEU A 51 18.98 -14.05 11.70
N LYS A 52 18.82 -12.74 11.91
CA LYS A 52 18.67 -11.78 10.79
C LYS A 52 19.92 -11.71 9.93
N GLN A 53 21.10 -11.68 10.55
CA GLN A 53 22.37 -11.62 9.83
C GLN A 53 22.51 -12.81 8.88
N MET A 54 22.14 -14.01 9.34
CA MET A 54 22.19 -15.23 8.52
C MET A 54 21.18 -15.23 7.36
N ILE A 55 20.05 -14.52 7.49
CA ILE A 55 19.06 -14.39 6.42
C ILE A 55 19.51 -13.35 5.38
N ASP A 56 20.12 -12.23 5.81
CA ASP A 56 20.50 -11.10 4.93
C ASP A 56 21.53 -11.49 3.87
N GLU A 57 22.35 -12.50 4.15
CA GLU A 57 23.38 -13.00 3.24
C GLU A 57 22.80 -13.69 1.99
N LEU A 58 21.50 -14.04 1.97
CA LEU A 58 20.91 -14.92 0.96
C LEU A 58 19.50 -14.48 0.52
N ASP A 59 19.32 -14.21 -0.78
CA ASP A 59 18.00 -13.93 -1.39
C ASP A 59 17.22 -15.23 -1.66
N GLN A 60 16.95 -16.00 -0.60
CA GLN A 60 16.28 -17.30 -0.65
C GLN A 60 15.16 -17.41 0.39
N VAL A 61 14.33 -18.45 0.23
CA VAL A 61 13.25 -18.76 1.19
C VAL A 61 13.84 -19.51 2.38
N PHE A 62 13.51 -19.04 3.58
CA PHE A 62 13.91 -19.68 4.84
C PHE A 62 12.72 -19.96 5.74
N ILE A 63 12.79 -21.06 6.47
CA ILE A 63 11.86 -21.40 7.55
C ILE A 63 12.67 -21.50 8.85
N GLY A 64 12.49 -20.52 9.73
CA GLY A 64 13.15 -20.46 11.03
C GLY A 64 12.23 -20.91 12.15
N PHE A 65 12.80 -21.47 13.21
CA PHE A 65 12.12 -21.69 14.48
C PHE A 65 12.88 -20.93 15.56
N TYR A 66 12.20 -19.99 16.22
CA TYR A 66 12.81 -19.03 17.11
C TYR A 66 12.15 -19.07 18.50
N ARG A 67 12.98 -19.12 19.54
CA ARG A 67 12.60 -19.01 20.95
C ARG A 67 12.74 -17.55 21.39
N HIS A 68 11.61 -16.92 21.68
CA HIS A 68 11.54 -15.57 22.22
C HIS A 68 11.55 -15.63 23.75
N GLU A 69 12.62 -15.12 24.35
CA GLU A 69 12.73 -15.02 25.81
C GLU A 69 11.94 -13.80 26.30
N LEU A 70 11.03 -14.02 27.25
CA LEU A 70 10.29 -12.96 27.93
C LEU A 70 10.98 -12.60 29.25
N SER A 71 10.47 -11.55 29.90
CA SER A 71 10.98 -11.10 31.18
C SER A 71 10.90 -12.21 32.24
N LEU A 72 11.76 -12.12 33.27
CA LEU A 72 11.93 -13.14 34.31
C LEU A 72 10.59 -13.71 34.81
N GLY A 73 10.33 -14.99 34.53
CA GLY A 73 9.21 -15.75 35.10
C GLY A 73 8.11 -16.15 34.10
N GLU A 74 8.13 -15.67 32.86
CA GLU A 74 7.18 -16.09 31.83
C GLU A 74 7.70 -17.29 31.02
N GLU A 75 6.79 -18.15 30.56
CA GLU A 75 7.16 -19.28 29.69
C GLU A 75 7.69 -18.78 28.34
N PRO A 76 8.76 -19.40 27.79
CA PRO A 76 9.31 -18.99 26.51
C PRO A 76 8.31 -19.21 25.38
N ILE A 77 8.20 -18.23 24.49
CA ILE A 77 7.33 -18.33 23.32
C ILE A 77 8.14 -18.84 22.14
N PHE A 78 7.61 -19.84 21.45
CA PHE A 78 8.21 -20.38 20.24
C PHE A 78 7.45 -19.90 19.00
N THR A 79 8.17 -19.31 18.06
CA THR A 79 7.60 -18.76 16.83
C THR A 79 8.20 -19.43 15.61
N LEU A 80 7.34 -19.85 14.68
CA LEU A 80 7.76 -20.30 13.36
C LEU A 80 7.82 -19.10 12.41
N ILE A 81 9.01 -18.78 11.90
CA ILE A 81 9.25 -17.62 11.04
C ILE A 81 9.40 -18.10 9.59
N ASN A 82 8.54 -17.59 8.70
CA ASN A 82 8.65 -17.81 7.27
C ASN A 82 9.21 -16.56 6.60
N TYR A 83 10.47 -16.58 6.19
CA TYR A 83 11.04 -15.52 5.38
C TYR A 83 10.90 -15.86 3.91
N ILE A 84 10.09 -15.08 3.18
CA ILE A 84 9.82 -15.29 1.76
C ILE A 84 10.05 -13.96 1.02
N PRO A 85 11.23 -13.76 0.41
CA PRO A 85 11.52 -12.50 -0.26
C PRO A 85 10.58 -12.25 -1.44
N ASN A 86 10.37 -10.97 -1.76
CA ASN A 86 9.45 -10.55 -2.82
C ASN A 86 9.94 -10.88 -4.24
N THR A 87 11.20 -11.28 -4.39
CA THR A 87 11.80 -11.82 -5.61
C THR A 87 11.31 -13.25 -5.93
N VAL A 88 10.74 -13.95 -4.95
CA VAL A 88 10.29 -15.34 -5.11
C VAL A 88 8.93 -15.42 -5.80
N SER A 89 8.80 -16.33 -6.78
CA SER A 89 7.56 -16.52 -7.53
C SER A 89 6.39 -16.96 -6.64
N GLY A 90 5.16 -16.58 -7.04
CA GLY A 90 3.94 -16.90 -6.26
C GLY A 90 3.75 -18.40 -5.99
N VAL A 91 4.14 -19.27 -6.94
CA VAL A 91 4.08 -20.73 -6.76
C VAL A 91 5.07 -21.21 -5.70
N LYS A 92 6.31 -20.71 -5.72
CA LYS A 92 7.33 -21.03 -4.70
C LYS A 92 6.91 -20.54 -3.32
N ARG A 93 6.33 -19.33 -3.23
CA ARG A 93 5.76 -18.77 -2.01
C ARG A 93 4.64 -19.65 -1.43
N ALA A 94 3.65 -20.02 -2.25
CA ALA A 94 2.55 -20.89 -1.81
C ALA A 94 3.08 -22.24 -1.30
N ARG A 95 4.07 -22.81 -2.00
CA ARG A 95 4.72 -24.06 -1.59
C ARG A 95 5.45 -23.93 -0.26
N ALA A 96 6.22 -22.86 -0.06
CA ALA A 96 6.91 -22.58 1.20
C ALA A 96 5.95 -22.53 2.39
N LEU A 97 4.78 -21.91 2.22
CA LEU A 97 3.74 -21.85 3.26
C LEU A 97 3.14 -23.22 3.57
N VAL A 98 2.91 -24.06 2.54
CA VAL A 98 2.45 -25.45 2.74
C VAL A 98 3.51 -26.27 3.49
N HIS A 99 4.78 -26.09 3.15
CA HIS A 99 5.89 -26.79 3.81
C HIS A 99 6.07 -26.31 5.25
N SER A 100 5.98 -25.01 5.50
CA SER A 100 5.99 -24.41 6.83
C SER A 100 4.95 -25.04 7.77
N ARG A 101 3.71 -25.24 7.30
CA ARG A 101 2.67 -25.93 8.11
C ARG A 101 3.07 -27.34 8.50
N ARG A 102 3.76 -28.07 7.62
CA ARG A 102 4.26 -29.42 7.91
C ARG A 102 5.44 -29.40 8.87
N VAL A 103 6.35 -28.44 8.72
CA VAL A 103 7.42 -28.21 9.69
C VAL A 103 6.83 -27.88 11.06
N GLY A 104 5.81 -27.03 11.14
CA GLY A 104 5.07 -26.76 12.38
C GLY A 104 4.43 -28.01 12.98
N ALA A 105 3.91 -28.94 12.17
CA ALA A 105 3.39 -30.21 12.67
C ALA A 105 4.49 -31.12 13.27
N VAL A 106 5.72 -31.03 12.78
CA VAL A 106 6.90 -31.69 13.38
C VAL A 106 7.31 -30.96 14.66
N PHE A 107 7.33 -29.63 14.65
CA PHE A 107 7.68 -28.75 15.77
C PHE A 107 6.46 -28.46 16.67
N LYS A 108 6.07 -29.45 17.46
CA LYS A 108 4.83 -29.44 18.27
C LYS A 108 4.69 -28.27 19.26
N ARG A 109 5.78 -27.57 19.62
CA ARG A 109 5.77 -26.47 20.59
C ARG A 109 5.65 -25.06 19.99
N HIS A 110 5.48 -24.91 18.68
CA HIS A 110 5.26 -23.58 18.10
C HIS A 110 3.93 -22.97 18.56
N HIS A 111 3.95 -21.71 19.00
CA HIS A 111 2.77 -20.98 19.48
C HIS A 111 2.12 -20.17 18.35
N THR A 112 2.95 -19.52 17.53
CA THR A 112 2.49 -18.68 16.42
C THR A 112 3.37 -18.87 15.18
N THR A 113 2.85 -18.45 14.04
CA THR A 113 3.57 -18.44 12.76
C THR A 113 3.60 -17.02 12.20
N LEU A 114 4.80 -16.50 11.99
CA LEU A 114 5.05 -15.17 11.45
C LEU A 114 5.60 -15.28 10.03
N THR A 115 4.93 -14.67 9.04
CA THR A 115 5.43 -14.62 7.66
C THR A 115 5.89 -13.22 7.31
N VAL A 116 7.12 -13.11 6.80
CA VAL A 116 7.82 -11.85 6.58
C VAL A 116 8.44 -11.83 5.18
N GLU A 117 8.28 -10.71 4.48
CA GLU A 117 8.84 -10.47 3.14
C GLU A 117 10.15 -9.67 3.16
N HIS A 118 10.32 -8.83 4.18
CA HIS A 118 11.45 -7.93 4.34
C HIS A 118 12.01 -8.07 5.76
N LEU A 119 13.33 -8.20 5.91
CA LEU A 119 13.98 -8.39 7.22
C LEU A 119 13.62 -7.29 8.23
N ASN A 120 13.32 -6.09 7.76
CA ASN A 120 12.88 -4.97 8.59
C ASN A 120 11.58 -5.25 9.37
N HIS A 121 10.71 -6.12 8.84
CA HIS A 121 9.47 -6.50 9.50
C HIS A 121 9.65 -7.62 10.52
N LEU A 122 10.81 -8.28 10.54
CA LEU A 122 11.14 -9.28 11.54
C LEU A 122 11.58 -8.60 12.84
N SER A 123 10.67 -7.97 13.58
CA SER A 123 11.00 -7.33 14.87
C SER A 123 10.46 -8.15 16.05
N SER A 124 11.05 -7.98 17.24
CA SER A 124 10.52 -8.57 18.47
C SER A 124 9.08 -8.12 18.74
N GLU A 125 8.73 -6.90 18.33
CA GLU A 125 7.36 -6.38 18.40
C GLU A 125 6.41 -7.10 17.44
N ALA A 126 6.86 -7.41 16.21
CA ALA A 126 6.05 -8.18 15.26
C ALA A 126 5.79 -9.60 15.76
N ILE A 127 6.78 -10.23 16.42
CA ILE A 127 6.62 -11.54 17.06
C ILE A 127 5.57 -11.46 18.17
N ARG A 128 5.67 -10.47 19.07
CA ARG A 128 4.67 -10.25 20.14
C ARG A 128 3.27 -9.98 19.58
N SER A 129 3.15 -9.09 18.60
CA SER A 129 1.88 -8.77 17.97
C SER A 129 1.25 -9.98 17.27
N SER A 130 2.06 -10.91 16.74
CA SER A 130 1.57 -12.16 16.15
C SER A 130 1.04 -13.16 17.17
N LEU A 131 1.41 -13.00 18.45
CA LEU A 131 0.86 -13.78 19.56
C LEU A 131 -0.51 -13.24 19.99
N ASP A 132 -0.64 -11.92 20.14
CA ASP A 132 -1.91 -11.27 20.53
C ASP A 132 -3.05 -11.54 19.52
N GLY A 133 -2.67 -11.82 18.26
CA GLY A 133 -3.61 -12.19 17.22
C GLY A 133 -4.19 -13.61 17.32
N LEU A 134 -3.68 -14.48 18.19
CA LEU A 134 -4.15 -15.88 18.31
C LEU A 134 -5.55 -15.99 18.92
N ASP A 135 -5.98 -15.00 19.70
CA ASP A 135 -7.33 -14.99 20.29
C ASP A 135 -8.43 -14.70 19.27
N HIS A 136 -8.08 -14.25 18.05
CA HIS A 136 -9.02 -14.04 16.96
C HIS A 136 -8.46 -14.67 15.67
N PRO A 137 -9.02 -15.79 15.16
CA PRO A 137 -8.53 -16.40 13.93
C PRO A 137 -8.65 -15.43 12.76
N LYS A 138 -7.54 -14.74 12.45
CA LYS A 138 -7.42 -13.91 11.25
C LYS A 138 -7.23 -14.86 10.09
N TYR A 139 -8.31 -15.17 9.38
CA TYR A 139 -8.21 -15.72 8.03
C TYR A 139 -7.26 -14.82 7.22
N PRO A 140 -6.26 -15.38 6.51
CA PRO A 140 -5.33 -14.59 5.73
C PRO A 140 -6.10 -13.87 4.63
N SER A 141 -6.39 -12.59 4.89
CA SER A 141 -6.94 -11.67 3.90
C SER A 141 -5.83 -11.33 2.92
N MET A 142 -5.67 -12.15 1.90
CA MET A 142 -4.92 -11.80 0.70
C MET A 142 -5.54 -10.52 0.13
N GLY A 143 -4.83 -9.40 0.28
CA GLY A 143 -5.26 -8.08 -0.15
C GLY A 143 -5.58 -8.07 -1.64
N ARG A 144 -6.86 -8.19 -1.97
CA ARG A 144 -7.39 -7.84 -3.28
C ARG A 144 -7.93 -6.41 -3.15
N THR A 145 -7.20 -5.45 -3.70
CA THR A 145 -7.67 -4.09 -3.92
C THR A 145 -8.78 -4.11 -4.96
N THR A 146 -10.01 -4.34 -4.52
CA THR A 146 -11.22 -4.09 -5.33
C THR A 146 -12.01 -2.98 -4.65
N SER A 147 -12.08 -1.85 -5.35
CA SER A 147 -12.95 -0.71 -5.09
C SER A 147 -14.39 -1.17 -4.83
N GLN A 148 -14.93 -0.85 -3.66
CA GLN A 148 -16.36 -0.94 -3.37
C GLN A 148 -17.08 0.33 -3.87
N PRO A 149 -18.30 0.20 -4.42
CA PRO A 149 -19.28 1.27 -4.38
C PRO A 149 -20.22 1.09 -3.17
N ASN A 150 -20.17 2.08 -2.30
CA ASN A 150 -21.25 2.71 -1.55
C ASN A 150 -22.57 1.90 -1.37
N GLN A 151 -22.83 1.40 -0.15
CA GLN A 151 -24.19 1.15 0.33
C GLN A 151 -24.36 1.67 1.77
N ALA A 152 -25.45 2.41 1.95
CA ALA A 152 -25.91 3.04 3.18
C ALA A 152 -26.65 2.04 4.11
N PRO A 153 -26.92 2.40 5.39
CA PRO A 153 -27.05 1.45 6.48
C PRO A 153 -28.50 1.05 6.77
N LEU A 154 -28.74 -0.22 7.10
CA LEU A 154 -29.91 -0.64 7.87
C LEU A 154 -29.50 -1.57 9.02
N ALA A 155 -30.22 -1.37 10.12
CA ALA A 155 -29.93 -1.70 11.51
C ALA A 155 -29.94 -3.22 11.86
N PRO A 156 -29.51 -3.60 13.08
CA PRO A 156 -29.14 -4.97 13.42
C PRO A 156 -30.32 -5.77 14.00
N ILE A 157 -30.51 -7.00 13.51
CA ILE A 157 -31.35 -7.99 14.19
C ILE A 157 -30.45 -8.98 14.92
N ARG A 158 -30.41 -8.75 16.23
CA ARG A 158 -29.97 -9.62 17.31
C ARG A 158 -30.86 -10.88 17.36
N ARG A 159 -30.27 -12.08 17.47
CA ARG A 159 -30.82 -13.19 18.28
C ARG A 159 -29.82 -14.36 18.36
N SER A 160 -29.26 -14.50 19.56
CA SER A 160 -28.88 -15.78 20.16
C SER A 160 -30.14 -16.64 20.37
N PHE A 161 -30.00 -17.98 20.35
CA PHE A 161 -30.09 -18.84 21.56
C PHE A 161 -30.18 -20.32 21.19
N SER A 162 -29.68 -21.11 22.12
CA SER A 162 -29.51 -22.55 22.26
C SER A 162 -30.83 -23.37 22.35
N GLU A 163 -30.75 -24.60 21.83
CA GLU A 163 -31.08 -25.87 22.53
C GLU A 163 -32.53 -26.28 22.89
N THR A 164 -32.78 -27.58 22.63
CA THR A 164 -33.65 -28.57 23.32
C THR A 164 -35.18 -28.71 23.08
N TYR A 165 -35.54 -29.91 22.57
CA TYR A 165 -36.64 -30.83 22.98
C TYR A 165 -38.13 -30.68 22.48
N ALA A 166 -38.48 -31.62 21.57
CA ALA A 166 -39.71 -32.47 21.52
C ALA A 166 -41.10 -31.84 21.14
N PRO A 167 -42.18 -32.65 20.91
CA PRO A 167 -42.50 -33.27 19.62
C PRO A 167 -43.96 -33.01 19.11
N TYR A 168 -44.23 -33.44 17.86
CA TYR A 168 -45.54 -33.54 17.17
C TYR A 168 -46.37 -32.28 16.91
N ALA A 169 -46.44 -31.86 15.63
CA ALA A 169 -47.68 -31.41 14.98
C ALA A 169 -47.50 -31.32 13.46
N ILE A 170 -48.41 -31.98 12.72
CA ILE A 170 -48.56 -31.94 11.26
C ILE A 170 -49.24 -30.62 10.86
N PRO A 171 -48.85 -30.00 9.73
CA PRO A 171 -49.84 -29.32 8.91
C PRO A 171 -49.74 -29.68 7.40
N PRO A 172 -50.83 -29.44 6.63
CA PRO A 172 -51.09 -30.07 5.34
C PRO A 172 -50.49 -29.35 4.12
N ALA A 173 -50.37 -30.10 3.02
CA ALA A 173 -49.86 -29.70 1.72
C ALA A 173 -50.75 -28.69 0.95
N PRO A 174 -50.16 -27.93 0.00
CA PRO A 174 -50.79 -27.75 -1.31
C PRO A 174 -49.72 -27.78 -2.45
N PRO A 175 -50.06 -27.60 -3.76
CA PRO A 175 -50.04 -28.69 -4.72
C PRO A 175 -48.99 -28.55 -5.84
N VAL A 176 -48.86 -29.66 -6.57
CA VAL A 176 -48.04 -29.93 -7.75
C VAL A 176 -48.44 -29.08 -8.97
N ALA A 177 -47.47 -28.50 -9.70
CA ALA A 177 -47.42 -28.53 -11.17
C ALA A 177 -46.12 -27.93 -11.80
N LYS A 178 -45.47 -28.76 -12.64
CA LYS A 178 -44.91 -28.50 -13.99
C LYS A 178 -43.80 -27.44 -14.13
N SER A 179 -42.53 -27.85 -14.27
CA SER A 179 -41.85 -28.11 -15.56
C SER A 179 -41.93 -26.96 -16.58
N ALA A 180 -40.83 -26.23 -16.77
CA ALA A 180 -40.21 -26.02 -18.08
C ALA A 180 -39.01 -25.06 -17.97
N SER A 181 -37.89 -25.53 -18.51
CA SER A 181 -36.74 -24.77 -19.00
C SER A 181 -37.14 -23.50 -19.75
N MET A 182 -36.41 -22.39 -19.55
CA MET A 182 -36.11 -21.41 -20.61
C MET A 182 -34.79 -20.67 -20.33
N PHE A 183 -33.70 -21.22 -20.86
CA PHE A 183 -32.60 -20.42 -21.41
C PHE A 183 -33.09 -19.80 -22.72
N SER A 184 -33.08 -18.47 -22.84
CA SER A 184 -32.81 -17.71 -24.09
C SER A 184 -33.24 -16.25 -23.95
N SER A 185 -32.27 -15.34 -23.98
CA SER A 185 -32.47 -13.94 -24.36
C SER A 185 -31.13 -13.32 -24.75
N PHE A 186 -30.65 -13.70 -25.93
CA PHE A 186 -29.70 -12.91 -26.70
C PHE A 186 -30.24 -12.77 -28.12
N MET A 187 -30.18 -11.54 -28.64
CA MET A 187 -30.35 -11.16 -30.04
C MET A 187 -31.76 -11.24 -30.65
N ARG A 188 -32.48 -10.11 -30.70
CA ARG A 188 -33.17 -9.63 -31.91
C ARG A 188 -33.88 -8.30 -31.68
N ARG A 189 -33.37 -7.22 -32.31
CA ARG A 189 -34.24 -6.25 -32.97
C ARG A 189 -33.49 -5.53 -34.09
N LYS A 190 -33.73 -6.04 -35.30
CA LYS A 190 -33.51 -5.40 -36.59
C LYS A 190 -34.89 -4.95 -37.08
N LYS A 191 -35.08 -3.66 -37.36
CA LYS A 191 -36.27 -3.11 -38.06
C LYS A 191 -35.77 -1.88 -38.84
N LYS A 192 -35.57 -2.00 -40.16
CA LYS A 192 -36.45 -1.52 -41.26
C LYS A 192 -36.75 -0.03 -41.10
N ALA A 193 -36.03 0.85 -41.80
CA ALA A 193 -36.20 1.24 -43.22
C ALA A 193 -37.55 1.92 -43.44
N ASP A 194 -37.53 3.24 -43.40
CA ASP A 194 -38.45 4.07 -44.16
C ASP A 194 -37.74 5.37 -44.58
N ASP A 195 -38.17 5.82 -45.74
CA ASP A 195 -37.60 6.74 -46.70
C ASP A 195 -38.29 8.10 -46.56
N SER A 196 -37.54 9.18 -46.37
CA SER A 196 -37.94 10.54 -46.77
C SER A 196 -36.79 11.52 -46.60
N ASN A 197 -36.52 12.23 -47.70
CA ASN A 197 -35.77 13.47 -47.77
C ASN A 197 -36.24 14.46 -46.70
N ASP A 198 -35.29 15.10 -46.02
CA ASP A 198 -35.35 16.54 -45.81
C ASP A 198 -33.92 17.10 -45.72
N GLU A 199 -33.74 18.18 -46.46
CA GLU A 199 -32.55 19.02 -46.57
C GLU A 199 -32.29 19.79 -45.27
N ASP A 200 -31.02 20.15 -45.08
CA ASP A 200 -30.52 21.30 -44.30
C ASP A 200 -30.98 21.49 -42.84
N ASP A 201 -30.07 21.21 -41.89
CA ASP A 201 -29.75 22.16 -40.82
C ASP A 201 -28.48 21.72 -40.06
N ASP A 202 -27.33 22.27 -40.47
CA ASP A 202 -26.13 22.40 -39.65
C ASP A 202 -26.44 23.35 -38.48
N ALA A 203 -26.82 22.79 -37.34
CA ALA A 203 -26.89 23.52 -36.08
C ALA A 203 -25.88 22.94 -35.07
N ASP A 204 -24.75 23.63 -34.93
CA ASP A 204 -23.81 23.44 -33.83
C ASP A 204 -24.54 23.47 -32.47
N PRO A 205 -24.14 22.63 -31.49
CA PRO A 205 -24.76 22.63 -30.18
C PRO A 205 -24.55 23.98 -29.48
N PRO A 206 -25.56 24.49 -28.75
CA PRO A 206 -25.48 25.81 -28.13
C PRO A 206 -24.35 25.86 -27.07
N PRO A 207 -23.67 27.01 -26.92
CA PRO A 207 -22.64 27.18 -25.91
C PRO A 207 -23.21 27.03 -24.50
N ALA A 208 -22.47 26.33 -23.64
CA ALA A 208 -22.84 26.14 -22.25
C ALA A 208 -23.01 27.51 -21.53
N PRO A 209 -24.03 27.66 -20.66
CA PRO A 209 -24.37 28.94 -20.06
C PRO A 209 -23.27 29.49 -19.12
N PRO A 210 -23.20 30.82 -18.93
CA PRO A 210 -22.21 31.47 -18.08
C PRO A 210 -22.40 31.05 -16.62
N LYS A 211 -21.33 30.54 -16.00
CA LYS A 211 -21.33 30.13 -14.59
C LYS A 211 -21.28 31.37 -13.69
N ASP A 212 -22.40 31.65 -13.03
CA ASP A 212 -22.52 32.69 -12.01
C ASP A 212 -21.54 32.48 -10.85
N LYS A 213 -20.82 33.54 -10.53
CA LYS A 213 -19.90 33.63 -9.39
C LYS A 213 -20.70 33.88 -8.11
N GLY A 214 -21.15 32.79 -7.47
CA GLY A 214 -21.86 32.82 -6.19
C GLY A 214 -21.06 32.17 -5.07
N LYS A 215 -20.49 33.03 -4.21
CA LYS A 215 -19.96 32.79 -2.86
C LYS A 215 -20.37 31.47 -2.18
N TYR A 216 -19.43 30.54 -2.01
CA TYR A 216 -19.31 29.74 -0.80
C TYR A 216 -17.83 29.51 -0.49
N GLY A 217 -17.41 29.99 0.68
CA GLY A 217 -16.06 29.82 1.20
C GLY A 217 -15.82 28.36 1.56
N ILE A 218 -14.83 27.75 0.92
CA ILE A 218 -14.29 26.47 1.33
C ILE A 218 -13.06 26.74 2.19
N GLN A 219 -13.20 26.44 3.48
CA GLN A 219 -12.09 26.25 4.39
C GLN A 219 -11.19 25.14 3.81
N ARG A 220 -9.97 25.50 3.43
CA ARG A 220 -8.92 24.55 3.13
C ARG A 220 -8.30 24.09 4.46
N THR A 221 -8.74 22.94 4.95
CA THR A 221 -7.97 22.12 5.88
C THR A 221 -6.89 21.39 5.09
N THR A 222 -5.68 21.96 5.06
CA THR A 222 -4.47 21.25 4.68
C THR A 222 -3.92 20.56 5.92
N VAL A 223 -3.97 19.23 5.92
CA VAL A 223 -3.25 18.36 6.86
C VAL A 223 -1.85 18.13 6.29
N PRO A 224 -0.77 18.50 7.00
CA PRO A 224 0.54 17.94 6.74
C PRO A 224 0.77 16.69 7.60
N TYR A 225 1.43 15.72 6.97
CA TYR A 225 2.22 14.68 7.61
C TYR A 225 3.08 15.27 8.75
N ASP A 226 3.04 14.66 9.93
CA ASP A 226 4.27 14.15 10.52
C ASP A 226 4.03 13.11 11.62
N ASN A 227 4.97 12.17 11.65
CA ASN A 227 5.13 11.10 12.62
C ASN A 227 5.33 11.66 14.04
N ALA A 228 4.71 11.00 15.03
CA ALA A 228 5.14 11.12 16.43
C ALA A 228 5.26 9.72 17.04
N VAL A 229 6.50 9.39 17.39
CA VAL A 229 6.87 8.39 18.38
C VAL A 229 6.72 9.05 19.75
N ASP A 230 5.98 8.39 20.64
CA ASP A 230 5.96 8.68 22.08
C ASP A 230 7.23 8.13 22.74
N ILE A 231 8.06 9.02 23.30
CA ILE A 231 8.89 8.70 24.46
C ILE A 231 8.65 9.79 25.51
N SER A 232 8.22 9.34 26.68
CA SER A 232 8.00 10.07 27.90
C SER A 232 9.32 10.44 28.60
N GLY A 233 9.43 11.68 29.08
CA GLY A 233 10.49 12.10 30.01
C GLY A 233 10.66 13.63 30.09
N PRO A 234 10.68 14.26 31.29
CA PRO A 234 10.25 15.64 31.47
C PRO A 234 11.39 16.66 31.43
N ARG A 235 11.14 17.86 30.87
CA ARG A 235 11.85 19.10 31.26
C ARG A 235 11.15 20.37 30.77
N VAL A 236 10.61 21.10 31.76
CA VAL A 236 10.69 22.56 32.01
C VAL A 236 10.57 23.55 30.83
N ILE A 237 9.50 24.35 30.90
CA ILE A 237 9.12 25.56 30.14
C ILE A 237 10.14 26.71 30.39
N PRO A 238 10.55 27.54 29.38
CA PRO A 238 9.92 28.86 29.12
C PRO A 238 9.87 29.31 27.64
N PRO A 239 9.17 30.42 27.32
CA PRO A 239 8.42 30.56 26.07
C PRO A 239 9.06 31.43 24.97
N ARG A 240 8.65 31.09 23.73
CA ARG A 240 8.38 31.95 22.55
C ARG A 240 8.96 33.37 22.52
N LYS A 241 9.74 33.65 21.46
CA LYS A 241 9.67 34.93 20.73
C LYS A 241 9.54 34.71 19.22
N ARG A 242 8.61 35.49 18.65
CA ARG A 242 8.26 35.63 17.24
C ARG A 242 9.34 36.42 16.48
N ASN A 243 9.50 36.05 15.20
CA ASN A 243 10.24 36.79 14.20
C ASN A 243 9.63 38.18 13.93
N GLY A 244 10.50 39.19 13.89
CA GLY A 244 10.76 39.96 12.67
C GLY A 244 9.68 40.91 12.18
N SER A 245 9.65 42.12 12.77
CA SER A 245 9.10 43.33 12.16
C SER A 245 10.26 44.15 11.58
N VAL A 246 10.14 44.55 10.32
CA VAL A 246 11.12 45.36 9.56
C VAL A 246 10.73 46.82 9.62
N SER A 247 11.54 47.64 10.30
CA SER A 247 11.75 49.09 10.14
C SER A 247 12.80 49.49 11.19
N ASP A 248 14.00 49.90 10.79
CA ASP A 248 14.34 51.25 10.30
C ASP A 248 14.16 52.30 11.40
N PHE A 249 15.27 52.67 12.06
CA PHE A 249 15.65 54.03 12.51
C PHE A 249 16.91 53.96 13.39
N ALA A 250 17.89 54.78 13.04
CA ALA A 250 19.20 54.88 13.65
C ALA A 250 19.17 55.31 15.13
N VAL A 251 19.96 54.66 15.99
CA VAL A 251 20.53 55.27 17.22
C VAL A 251 21.86 54.60 17.57
N ILE A 252 22.87 55.46 17.74
CA ILE A 252 24.21 55.19 18.27
C ILE A 252 24.10 54.72 19.74
N SER A 253 24.61 53.53 20.06
CA SER A 253 25.06 53.23 21.44
C SER A 253 26.13 52.14 21.47
N ARG A 254 27.23 52.46 22.15
CA ARG A 254 28.33 51.57 22.51
C ARG A 254 27.95 50.78 23.77
N SER A 255 28.25 49.48 23.84
CA SER A 255 28.81 48.80 25.05
C SER A 255 28.97 47.29 24.90
N SER A 256 30.04 46.77 25.53
CA SER A 256 30.39 45.38 25.88
C SER A 256 30.71 44.40 24.75
N SER A 257 32.01 44.11 24.56
CA SER A 257 32.71 42.86 24.93
C SER A 257 32.69 41.87 23.76
N SER A 258 33.77 41.24 23.31
CA SER A 258 35.13 40.99 23.77
C SER A 258 35.94 40.50 22.55
N ASP A 259 37.26 40.39 22.71
CA ASP A 259 38.31 39.83 21.81
C ASP A 259 39.20 40.91 21.21
N GLU A 260 40.29 41.23 21.90
CA GLU A 260 41.60 40.58 21.74
C GLU A 260 42.21 40.91 20.38
N VAL A 261 43.09 41.92 20.34
CA VAL A 261 44.44 41.76 19.78
C VAL A 261 45.40 42.68 20.56
N ILE A 262 46.42 42.04 21.10
CA ILE A 262 47.62 42.53 21.79
C ILE A 262 48.40 43.55 20.93
N ILE A 263 48.94 44.60 21.54
CA ILE A 263 50.32 45.14 21.37
C ILE A 263 50.54 46.27 22.42
N GLU A 264 51.48 46.03 23.34
CA GLU A 264 52.09 46.97 24.30
C GLU A 264 53.03 48.02 23.61
N PRO A 265 53.77 48.91 24.32
CA PRO A 265 53.54 49.72 25.56
C PRO A 265 53.80 51.24 25.25
N VAL A 266 53.60 52.26 26.12
CA VAL A 266 54.47 52.75 27.23
C VAL A 266 53.81 54.03 27.85
N ARG A 267 54.01 54.20 29.17
CA ARG A 267 53.75 55.33 30.12
C ARG A 267 53.88 56.77 29.53
N SER A 268 53.14 57.81 29.95
CA SER A 268 53.30 58.55 31.23
C SER A 268 52.51 59.91 31.24
N GLU A 269 52.10 60.34 32.45
CA GLU A 269 51.94 61.72 32.96
C GLU A 269 50.72 62.65 32.60
N LYS A 270 50.02 63.09 33.67
CA LYS A 270 49.18 64.31 33.80
C LYS A 270 50.11 65.51 34.17
N PRO A 271 49.70 66.79 34.49
CA PRO A 271 48.37 67.39 34.79
C PRO A 271 48.18 68.90 34.38
N ILE A 272 47.09 69.55 34.86
CA ILE A 272 47.01 70.92 35.52
C ILE A 272 45.83 71.81 35.07
N ILE A 273 45.20 72.40 36.10
CA ILE A 273 44.02 73.28 36.21
C ILE A 273 44.45 74.78 36.12
N GLN A 274 43.59 75.70 35.64
CA GLN A 274 43.54 77.09 36.17
C GLN A 274 42.23 77.84 35.83
N THR A 275 41.62 78.43 36.86
CA THR A 275 40.45 79.33 36.86
C THR A 275 40.87 80.74 37.28
N LEU A 276 40.20 81.80 36.80
CA LEU A 276 40.36 83.19 37.27
C LEU A 276 39.00 83.80 37.68
N PRO A 277 38.91 84.56 38.80
CA PRO A 277 37.66 85.08 39.36
C PRO A 277 37.37 86.56 39.02
N LEU A 278 36.07 86.87 38.95
CA LEU A 278 35.45 88.20 38.82
C LEU A 278 35.47 88.97 40.16
N ARG A 279 35.93 90.24 40.14
CA ARG A 279 35.76 91.19 41.25
C ARG A 279 35.77 92.64 40.72
N GLY A 280 34.69 93.40 40.93
CA GLY A 280 34.66 94.81 40.52
C GLY A 280 33.39 95.53 40.96
N LYS A 281 33.51 96.26 42.08
CA LYS A 281 32.46 96.98 42.79
C LYS A 281 31.94 98.18 41.98
N TRP A 282 30.62 98.26 41.75
CA TRP A 282 29.96 99.47 41.26
C TRP A 282 29.41 100.25 42.46
N THR A 283 29.92 101.46 42.69
CA THR A 283 29.29 102.45 43.59
C THR A 283 28.84 103.62 42.71
N PRO A 284 27.55 103.99 42.70
CA PRO A 284 27.09 105.10 41.88
C PRO A 284 27.29 106.42 42.65
N LYS A 285 28.13 107.30 42.12
CA LYS A 285 28.13 108.73 42.48
C LYS A 285 26.87 109.36 41.88
N VAL A 286 26.06 109.99 42.74
CA VAL A 286 24.91 110.81 42.37
C VAL A 286 25.44 112.00 41.55
N ILE A 287 25.09 112.04 40.26
CA ILE A 287 25.44 113.08 39.30
C ILE A 287 24.14 113.77 38.88
N ASP A 288 24.21 115.09 38.90
CA ASP A 288 23.15 116.06 38.64
C ASP A 288 22.34 115.74 37.34
N PRO A 289 21.00 115.67 37.40
CA PRO A 289 20.17 115.21 36.28
C PRO A 289 20.25 116.07 35.00
N GLU A 290 20.65 117.34 35.08
CA GLU A 290 20.68 118.23 33.90
C GLU A 290 21.92 118.05 33.00
N GLU A 291 23.07 117.65 33.56
CA GLU A 291 24.29 117.42 32.76
C GLU A 291 24.22 116.11 31.94
N ARG A 292 23.45 115.13 32.42
CA ARG A 292 23.28 113.81 31.76
C ARG A 292 22.50 113.91 30.45
N LEU A 293 21.58 114.87 30.35
CA LEU A 293 20.72 115.12 29.18
C LEU A 293 21.48 115.79 28.02
N ARG A 294 22.45 116.66 28.32
CA ARG A 294 23.33 117.25 27.28
C ARG A 294 24.30 116.22 26.70
N ARG A 295 24.95 115.42 27.56
CA ARG A 295 25.86 114.34 27.11
C ARG A 295 25.17 113.25 26.29
N THR A 296 23.90 112.93 26.59
CA THR A 296 23.16 111.91 25.82
C THR A 296 22.80 112.39 24.40
N ARG A 297 22.48 113.67 24.21
CA ARG A 297 22.20 114.21 22.85
C ARG A 297 23.43 114.26 21.96
N GLU A 298 24.59 114.61 22.50
CA GLU A 298 25.84 114.63 21.72
C GLU A 298 26.33 113.21 21.41
N ALA A 299 26.26 112.29 22.37
CA ALA A 299 26.62 110.89 22.15
C ALA A 299 25.69 110.19 21.13
N GLN A 300 24.40 110.53 21.08
CA GLN A 300 23.48 110.00 20.07
C GLN A 300 23.80 110.51 18.66
N ARG A 301 24.22 111.78 18.52
CA ARG A 301 24.62 112.32 17.21
C ARG A 301 25.91 111.68 16.69
N GLN A 302 26.89 111.41 17.56
CA GLN A 302 28.12 110.73 17.17
C GLN A 302 27.87 109.27 16.77
N ARG A 303 27.03 108.55 17.52
CA ARG A 303 26.68 107.15 17.19
C ARG A 303 26.02 107.01 15.82
N LEU A 304 25.12 107.92 15.45
CA LEU A 304 24.44 107.85 14.15
C LEU A 304 25.40 108.06 12.96
N ILE A 305 26.46 108.86 13.14
CA ILE A 305 27.46 109.09 12.09
C ILE A 305 28.35 107.85 11.95
N GLU A 306 28.84 107.31 13.07
CA GLU A 306 29.69 106.11 13.10
C GLU A 306 28.92 104.86 12.62
N GLU A 307 27.63 104.76 12.94
CA GLU A 307 26.76 103.66 12.50
C GLU A 307 26.49 103.72 10.98
N GLN A 308 26.38 104.92 10.37
CA GLN A 308 26.26 105.03 8.91
C GLN A 308 27.56 104.67 8.17
N GLU A 309 28.73 104.94 8.77
CA GLU A 309 30.02 104.63 8.16
C GLU A 309 30.33 103.12 8.28
N ALA A 310 30.04 102.52 9.43
CA ALA A 310 30.17 101.07 9.65
C ALA A 310 29.29 100.25 8.70
N LEU A 311 28.08 100.74 8.36
CA LEU A 311 27.16 100.05 7.47
C LEU A 311 27.68 99.99 6.03
N ARG A 312 28.34 101.06 5.55
CA ARG A 312 28.97 101.06 4.21
C ARG A 312 30.17 100.12 4.13
N GLU A 313 31.03 100.12 5.15
CA GLU A 313 32.21 99.25 5.18
C GLU A 313 31.85 97.76 5.35
N GLU A 314 30.74 97.46 6.02
CA GLU A 314 30.24 96.09 6.13
C GLU A 314 29.58 95.60 4.83
N GLU A 315 28.87 96.47 4.10
CA GLU A 315 28.33 96.15 2.77
C GLU A 315 29.44 95.82 1.76
N GLU A 316 30.55 96.57 1.76
CA GLU A 316 31.69 96.30 0.87
C GLU A 316 32.37 94.96 1.21
N ARG A 317 32.58 94.65 2.50
CA ARG A 317 33.13 93.36 2.93
C ARG A 317 32.19 92.18 2.69
N GLN A 318 30.87 92.41 2.63
CA GLN A 318 29.90 91.37 2.24
C GLN A 318 29.90 91.16 0.72
N ALA A 319 30.01 92.23 -0.07
CA ALA A 319 30.07 92.14 -1.53
C ALA A 319 31.30 91.36 -2.03
N GLU A 320 32.48 91.57 -1.43
CA GLU A 320 33.68 90.80 -1.80
C GLU A 320 33.58 89.31 -1.44
N ARG A 321 33.04 89.00 -0.24
CA ARG A 321 32.79 87.60 0.16
C ARG A 321 31.80 86.90 -0.76
N ASN A 322 30.79 87.62 -1.24
CA ASN A 322 29.82 87.05 -2.18
C ASN A 322 30.43 86.80 -3.56
N ARG A 323 31.29 87.70 -4.07
CA ARG A 323 32.00 87.49 -5.35
C ARG A 323 32.93 86.28 -5.31
N GLN A 324 33.65 86.07 -4.21
CA GLN A 324 34.53 84.90 -4.07
C GLN A 324 33.75 83.58 -4.00
N ARG A 325 32.61 83.56 -3.28
CA ARG A 325 31.73 82.38 -3.23
C ARG A 325 31.10 82.06 -4.58
N GLU A 326 30.65 83.07 -5.32
CA GLU A 326 30.05 82.87 -6.64
C GLU A 326 31.06 82.31 -7.66
N ALA A 327 32.32 82.75 -7.61
CA ALA A 327 33.39 82.21 -8.45
C ALA A 327 33.66 80.73 -8.14
N GLN A 328 33.74 80.34 -6.86
CA GLN A 328 33.93 78.93 -6.47
C GLN A 328 32.77 78.03 -6.94
N ILE A 329 31.53 78.52 -6.81
CA ILE A 329 30.35 77.77 -7.28
C ILE A 329 30.36 77.60 -8.80
N ARG A 330 30.92 78.54 -9.56
CA ARG A 330 31.02 78.44 -11.03
C ARG A 330 32.02 77.36 -11.45
N GLU A 331 33.18 77.30 -10.83
CA GLU A 331 34.20 76.28 -11.14
C GLU A 331 33.74 74.86 -10.76
N GLU A 332 33.04 74.71 -9.63
CA GLU A 332 32.52 73.41 -9.19
C GLU A 332 31.46 72.86 -10.16
N LYS A 333 30.58 73.71 -10.69
CA LYS A 333 29.57 73.32 -11.69
C LYS A 333 30.19 72.86 -13.00
N GLU A 334 31.27 73.50 -13.46
CA GLU A 334 31.97 73.08 -14.67
C GLU A 334 32.70 71.74 -14.49
N TYR A 335 33.24 71.49 -13.30
CA TYR A 335 33.87 70.21 -12.96
C TYR A 335 32.84 69.07 -12.85
N GLU A 336 31.69 69.30 -12.20
CA GLU A 336 30.61 68.31 -12.11
C GLU A 336 30.00 67.97 -13.48
N ALA A 337 29.85 68.95 -14.37
CA ALA A 337 29.34 68.72 -15.72
C ALA A 337 30.26 67.79 -16.53
N ARG A 338 31.59 67.95 -16.42
CA ARG A 338 32.57 67.08 -17.09
C ARG A 338 32.53 65.65 -16.57
N ARG A 339 32.40 65.48 -15.25
CA ARG A 339 32.31 64.15 -14.61
C ARG A 339 31.00 63.43 -14.96
N ARG A 340 29.90 64.17 -15.08
CA ARG A 340 28.60 63.61 -15.46
C ARG A 340 28.60 63.16 -16.93
N ALA A 341 29.21 63.92 -17.83
CA ALA A 341 29.32 63.56 -19.24
C ALA A 341 30.10 62.25 -19.47
N SER A 342 31.20 62.02 -18.74
CA SER A 342 31.98 60.78 -18.88
C SER A 342 31.22 59.54 -18.40
N LEU A 343 30.46 59.66 -17.31
CA LEU A 343 29.66 58.54 -16.78
C LEU A 343 28.48 58.18 -17.70
N GLU A 344 27.89 59.17 -18.36
CA GLU A 344 26.78 58.94 -19.29
C GLU A 344 27.24 58.16 -20.54
N GLU A 345 28.44 58.42 -21.05
CA GLU A 345 29.00 57.67 -22.18
C GLU A 345 29.33 56.21 -21.82
N GLU A 346 29.83 55.94 -20.62
CA GLU A 346 30.10 54.57 -20.15
C GLU A 346 28.80 53.75 -19.99
N VAL A 347 27.76 54.35 -19.41
CA VAL A 347 26.44 53.71 -19.27
C VAL A 347 25.83 53.42 -20.64
N ARG A 348 26.03 54.31 -21.62
CA ARG A 348 25.54 54.12 -22.99
C ARG A 348 26.24 52.97 -23.72
N ARG A 349 27.54 52.74 -23.47
CA ARG A 349 28.27 51.59 -24.03
C ARG A 349 27.81 50.27 -23.41
N MET A 350 27.66 50.23 -22.08
CA MET A 350 27.23 49.04 -21.35
C MET A 350 25.80 48.59 -21.72
N THR A 351 24.89 49.53 -21.96
CA THR A 351 23.51 49.22 -22.35
C THR A 351 23.39 48.71 -23.79
N ALA A 352 24.26 49.16 -24.70
CA ALA A 352 24.31 48.66 -26.08
C ALA A 352 24.87 47.23 -26.16
N GLU A 353 25.89 46.91 -25.36
CA GLU A 353 26.50 45.58 -25.33
C GLU A 353 25.55 44.53 -24.73
N ARG A 354 24.82 44.89 -23.65
CA ARG A 354 23.81 44.02 -23.02
C ARG A 354 22.69 43.65 -23.98
N LYS A 355 22.20 44.58 -24.81
CA LYS A 355 21.15 44.31 -25.81
C LYS A 355 21.59 43.39 -26.94
N ARG A 356 22.88 43.37 -27.28
CA ARG A 356 23.42 42.47 -28.31
C ARG A 356 23.51 41.02 -27.81
N LYS A 357 23.83 40.84 -26.53
CA LYS A 357 23.89 39.52 -25.89
C LYS A 357 22.50 38.89 -25.70
N GLU A 358 21.53 39.69 -25.28
CA GLU A 358 20.13 39.25 -25.06
C GLU A 358 19.45 38.73 -26.34
N ARG A 359 19.79 39.28 -27.52
CA ARG A 359 19.24 38.80 -28.81
C ARG A 359 19.73 37.41 -29.20
N LEU A 360 21.01 37.10 -28.94
CA LEU A 360 21.59 35.80 -29.25
C LEU A 360 21.06 34.71 -28.30
N GLU A 361 20.91 35.04 -27.02
CA GLU A 361 20.37 34.13 -26.01
C GLU A 361 18.91 33.75 -26.30
N LYS A 362 18.10 34.72 -26.78
CA LYS A 362 16.70 34.48 -27.14
C LYS A 362 16.53 33.53 -28.33
N GLU A 363 17.42 33.59 -29.32
CA GLU A 363 17.38 32.69 -30.49
C GLU A 363 17.76 31.25 -30.12
N GLU A 364 18.69 31.06 -29.18
CA GLU A 364 19.06 29.73 -28.66
C GLU A 364 17.95 29.10 -27.79
N GLU A 365 17.24 29.91 -27.00
CA GLU A 365 16.09 29.44 -26.23
C GLU A 365 14.94 28.97 -27.13
N GLU A 366 14.66 29.67 -28.22
CA GLU A 366 13.62 29.27 -29.17
C GLU A 366 13.94 27.95 -29.89
N GLN A 367 15.21 27.68 -30.23
CA GLN A 367 15.59 26.38 -30.79
C GLN A 367 15.44 25.23 -29.79
N LYS A 368 15.86 25.44 -28.53
CA LYS A 368 15.73 24.42 -27.47
C LYS A 368 14.27 24.07 -27.15
N THR A 369 13.37 25.05 -27.20
CA THR A 369 11.93 24.78 -26.97
C THR A 369 11.32 23.91 -28.06
N ARG A 370 11.68 24.12 -29.34
CA ARG A 370 11.19 23.30 -30.45
C ARG A 370 11.69 21.85 -30.39
N GLU A 371 12.97 21.65 -30.09
CA GLU A 371 13.54 20.31 -29.92
C GLU A 371 12.89 19.55 -28.75
N PHE A 372 12.59 20.26 -27.65
CA PHE A 372 11.92 19.66 -26.50
C PHE A 372 10.47 19.25 -26.82
N GLU A 373 9.75 20.04 -27.61
CA GLU A 373 8.39 19.70 -28.04
C GLU A 373 8.35 18.50 -28.98
N GLU A 374 9.27 18.39 -29.93
CA GLU A 374 9.38 17.23 -30.82
C GLU A 374 9.74 15.95 -30.04
N ARG A 375 10.69 16.05 -29.12
CA ARG A 375 11.04 14.92 -28.24
C ARG A 375 9.85 14.46 -27.40
N LYS A 376 9.00 15.38 -26.94
CA LYS A 376 7.78 15.08 -26.19
C LYS A 376 6.66 14.50 -27.06
N ARG A 377 6.64 14.76 -28.37
CA ARG A 377 5.71 14.11 -29.31
C ARG A 377 6.10 12.66 -29.54
N LEU A 378 7.38 12.40 -29.84
CA LEU A 378 7.90 11.05 -30.07
C LEU A 378 7.76 10.14 -28.83
N ASP A 379 8.00 10.68 -27.63
CA ASP A 379 7.83 9.89 -26.40
C ASP A 379 6.37 9.51 -26.13
N ARG A 380 5.41 10.41 -26.46
CA ARG A 380 3.97 10.10 -26.36
C ARG A 380 3.55 9.01 -27.34
N GLU A 381 4.03 9.07 -28.57
CA GLU A 381 3.75 8.07 -29.60
C GLU A 381 4.32 6.71 -29.23
N ARG A 382 5.55 6.67 -28.71
CA ARG A 382 6.18 5.44 -28.22
C ARG A 382 5.35 4.78 -27.11
N ARG A 383 4.88 5.55 -26.13
CA ARG A 383 4.03 5.02 -25.04
C ARG A 383 2.70 4.49 -25.55
N LEU A 384 2.10 5.12 -26.55
CA LEU A 384 0.86 4.63 -27.18
C LEU A 384 1.09 3.31 -27.91
N LEU A 385 2.19 3.17 -28.65
CA LEU A 385 2.54 1.92 -29.32
C LEU A 385 2.84 0.79 -28.34
N GLU A 386 3.54 1.09 -27.24
CA GLU A 386 3.79 0.12 -26.17
C GLU A 386 2.48 -0.31 -25.49
N HIS A 387 1.55 0.63 -25.25
CA HIS A 387 0.23 0.31 -24.71
C HIS A 387 -0.59 -0.58 -25.66
N GLN A 388 -0.62 -0.25 -26.96
CA GLN A 388 -1.32 -1.06 -27.97
C GLN A 388 -0.74 -2.47 -28.08
N LYS A 389 0.60 -2.62 -28.03
CA LYS A 389 1.26 -3.93 -28.03
C LYS A 389 0.89 -4.74 -26.79
N LEU A 390 0.87 -4.12 -25.62
CA LEU A 390 0.52 -4.80 -24.37
C LEU A 390 -0.96 -5.22 -24.37
N GLU A 391 -1.84 -4.40 -24.91
CA GLU A 391 -3.27 -4.70 -25.03
C GLU A 391 -3.54 -5.84 -26.02
N ALA A 392 -2.89 -5.81 -27.18
CA ALA A 392 -2.94 -6.91 -28.16
C ALA A 392 -2.43 -8.22 -27.55
N TRP A 393 -1.34 -8.18 -26.78
CA TRP A 393 -0.81 -9.35 -26.09
C TRP A 393 -1.80 -9.91 -25.05
N ARG A 394 -2.48 -9.04 -24.28
CA ARG A 394 -3.53 -9.48 -23.34
C ARG A 394 -4.71 -10.12 -24.06
N GLN A 395 -5.16 -9.54 -25.18
CA GLN A 395 -6.24 -10.11 -25.98
C GLN A 395 -5.86 -11.48 -26.55
N GLU A 396 -4.61 -11.65 -26.99
CA GLU A 396 -4.11 -12.94 -27.48
C GLU A 396 -4.05 -14.00 -26.38
N GLN A 397 -3.63 -13.63 -25.16
CA GLN A 397 -3.65 -14.53 -23.99
C GLN A 397 -5.08 -14.98 -23.65
N VAL A 398 -6.05 -14.05 -23.67
CA VAL A 398 -7.46 -14.39 -23.46
C VAL A 398 -7.95 -15.35 -24.55
N ARG A 399 -7.63 -15.09 -25.82
CA ARG A 399 -8.03 -15.97 -26.93
C ARG A 399 -7.45 -17.38 -26.80
N LEU A 400 -6.18 -17.49 -26.41
CA LEU A 400 -5.52 -18.79 -26.19
C LEU A 400 -6.13 -19.54 -25.01
N ALA A 401 -6.47 -18.84 -23.92
CA ALA A 401 -7.13 -19.43 -22.76
C ALA A 401 -8.54 -19.93 -23.10
N ASP A 402 -9.31 -19.15 -23.86
CA ASP A 402 -10.67 -19.54 -24.31
C ASP A 402 -10.62 -20.76 -25.25
N GLU A 403 -9.67 -20.82 -26.17
CA GLU A 403 -9.51 -21.97 -27.07
C GLU A 403 -9.08 -23.23 -26.30
N ALA A 404 -8.18 -23.08 -25.31
CA ALA A 404 -7.78 -24.17 -24.43
C ALA A 404 -8.96 -24.66 -23.57
N ALA A 405 -9.77 -23.75 -23.03
CA ALA A 405 -10.98 -24.09 -22.28
C ALA A 405 -12.00 -24.82 -23.16
N ARG A 406 -12.19 -24.38 -24.41
CA ARG A 406 -13.08 -25.08 -25.37
C ARG A 406 -12.58 -26.49 -25.68
N ARG A 407 -11.27 -26.66 -25.89
CA ARG A 407 -10.69 -28.00 -26.12
C ARG A 407 -10.83 -28.91 -24.92
N ALA A 408 -10.65 -28.40 -23.70
CA ALA A 408 -10.83 -29.16 -22.46
C ALA A 408 -12.31 -29.57 -22.23
N GLU A 409 -13.26 -28.69 -22.57
CA GLU A 409 -14.68 -29.00 -22.51
C GLU A 409 -15.07 -30.08 -23.54
N GLU A 410 -14.57 -29.96 -24.77
CA GLU A 410 -14.80 -30.96 -25.83
C GLU A 410 -14.21 -32.34 -25.45
N SER A 411 -13.02 -32.39 -24.84
CA SER A 411 -12.45 -33.66 -24.36
C SER A 411 -13.29 -34.25 -23.23
N ARG A 412 -13.73 -33.42 -22.27
CA ARG A 412 -14.59 -33.88 -21.16
C ARG A 412 -15.91 -34.46 -21.68
N GLN A 413 -16.54 -33.82 -22.66
CA GLN A 413 -17.78 -34.33 -23.26
C GLN A 413 -17.58 -35.67 -23.98
N ARG A 414 -16.46 -35.86 -24.68
CA ARG A 414 -16.15 -37.15 -25.33
C ARG A 414 -15.98 -38.27 -24.30
N GLU A 415 -15.27 -38.00 -23.22
CA GLU A 415 -15.07 -38.96 -22.12
C GLU A 415 -16.41 -39.32 -21.45
N GLU A 416 -17.28 -38.33 -21.21
CA GLU A 416 -18.63 -38.55 -20.66
C GLU A 416 -19.50 -39.40 -21.60
N ASP A 417 -19.46 -39.14 -22.91
CA ASP A 417 -20.21 -39.92 -23.91
C ASP A 417 -19.70 -41.35 -24.03
N GLU A 418 -18.39 -41.56 -24.01
CA GLU A 418 -17.80 -42.90 -23.98
C GLU A 418 -18.18 -43.66 -22.70
N ARG A 419 -18.17 -42.97 -21.55
CA ARG A 419 -18.63 -43.51 -20.27
C ARG A 419 -20.09 -43.91 -20.34
N ARG A 420 -20.97 -43.05 -20.84
CA ARG A 420 -22.40 -43.35 -21.01
C ARG A 420 -22.62 -44.57 -21.92
N LYS A 421 -21.85 -44.68 -23.00
CA LYS A 421 -21.86 -45.87 -23.87
C LYS A 421 -21.41 -47.12 -23.12
N LYS A 422 -20.32 -47.07 -22.35
CA LYS A 422 -19.85 -48.21 -21.52
C LYS A 422 -20.89 -48.65 -20.49
N ILE A 423 -21.53 -47.70 -19.79
CA ILE A 423 -22.59 -47.97 -18.82
C ILE A 423 -23.80 -48.60 -19.51
N SER A 424 -24.25 -48.05 -20.64
CA SER A 424 -25.38 -48.59 -21.41
C SER A 424 -25.10 -50.01 -21.95
N ILE A 425 -23.87 -50.28 -22.41
CA ILE A 425 -23.45 -51.63 -22.82
C ILE A 425 -23.46 -52.59 -21.63
N ALA A 426 -22.95 -52.17 -20.46
CA ALA A 426 -22.98 -52.97 -19.25
C ALA A 426 -24.42 -53.27 -18.79
N GLU A 427 -25.29 -52.26 -18.80
CA GLU A 427 -26.71 -52.38 -18.51
C GLU A 427 -27.41 -53.35 -19.48
N ALA A 428 -27.17 -53.21 -20.79
CA ALA A 428 -27.74 -54.12 -21.80
C ALA A 428 -27.25 -55.57 -21.61
N LYS A 429 -25.99 -55.77 -21.22
CA LYS A 429 -25.43 -57.09 -20.89
C LYS A 429 -26.13 -57.70 -19.66
N VAL A 430 -26.38 -56.90 -18.61
CA VAL A 430 -27.14 -57.31 -17.42
C VAL A 430 -28.56 -57.73 -17.82
N LYS A 431 -29.26 -56.91 -18.61
CA LYS A 431 -30.64 -57.17 -19.04
C LYS A 431 -30.76 -58.45 -19.89
N ARG A 432 -29.81 -58.70 -20.80
CA ARG A 432 -29.83 -59.88 -21.69
C ARG A 432 -29.49 -61.18 -20.98
N LYS A 433 -28.46 -61.17 -20.13
CA LYS A 433 -27.94 -62.44 -19.60
C LYS A 433 -28.81 -63.03 -18.50
N GLY A 434 -29.67 -62.27 -17.82
CA GLY A 434 -30.55 -62.78 -16.75
C GLY A 434 -29.80 -63.59 -15.67
N ALA A 435 -28.46 -63.52 -15.66
CA ALA A 435 -27.61 -64.54 -15.09
C ALA A 435 -27.23 -64.09 -13.69
N GLU A 436 -27.53 -64.93 -12.70
CA GLU A 436 -27.16 -64.73 -11.30
C GLU A 436 -25.68 -64.38 -11.11
N SER A 437 -24.79 -64.85 -11.98
CA SER A 437 -23.35 -64.53 -11.95
C SER A 437 -23.03 -63.04 -12.22
N LEU A 438 -23.92 -62.31 -12.90
CA LEU A 438 -23.76 -60.86 -13.06
C LEU A 438 -24.27 -60.07 -11.85
N LEU A 439 -25.06 -60.68 -10.98
CA LEU A 439 -25.70 -59.99 -9.85
C LEU A 439 -24.83 -59.93 -8.59
N THR A 440 -23.64 -60.54 -8.61
CA THR A 440 -22.73 -60.57 -7.47
C THR A 440 -21.32 -60.08 -7.80
N GLY A 441 -20.62 -59.64 -6.76
CA GLY A 441 -19.23 -59.18 -6.84
C GLY A 441 -18.71 -58.62 -5.52
N TRP A 442 -17.48 -58.11 -5.54
CA TRP A 442 -16.91 -57.38 -4.42
C TRP A 442 -16.97 -55.89 -4.68
N VAL A 443 -17.16 -55.11 -3.61
CA VAL A 443 -17.07 -53.66 -3.66
C VAL A 443 -16.61 -53.15 -2.31
N THR A 444 -15.84 -52.07 -2.31
CA THR A 444 -15.50 -51.37 -1.07
C THR A 444 -16.35 -50.12 -0.95
N ILE A 445 -17.02 -49.98 0.20
CA ILE A 445 -18.04 -48.96 0.43
C ILE A 445 -17.66 -48.13 1.65
N GLN A 446 -17.85 -46.83 1.54
CA GLN A 446 -17.86 -45.88 2.65
C GLN A 446 -19.28 -45.33 2.79
N ALA A 447 -20.02 -45.89 3.76
CA ALA A 447 -21.40 -45.50 4.03
C ALA A 447 -21.47 -44.13 4.71
N SER A 448 -22.60 -43.44 4.53
CA SER A 448 -22.86 -42.13 5.13
C SER A 448 -22.87 -42.21 6.66
N GLY A 449 -21.78 -41.77 7.29
CA GLY A 449 -21.59 -41.79 8.74
C GLY A 449 -20.42 -42.67 9.21
N SER A 450 -19.86 -43.49 8.31
CA SER A 450 -18.64 -44.26 8.57
C SER A 450 -17.50 -43.68 7.76
N LEU A 451 -16.47 -43.15 8.42
CA LEU A 451 -15.23 -42.76 7.73
C LEU A 451 -14.41 -43.97 7.26
N LEU A 452 -14.75 -45.17 7.74
CA LEU A 452 -14.06 -46.41 7.39
C LEU A 452 -14.59 -47.00 6.08
N TRP A 453 -13.67 -47.28 5.16
CA TRP A 453 -13.90 -48.10 3.98
C TRP A 453 -14.06 -49.57 4.38
N LYS A 454 -15.15 -50.18 3.93
CA LYS A 454 -15.49 -51.57 4.26
C LYS A 454 -15.64 -52.36 2.97
N ARG A 455 -14.84 -53.42 2.83
CA ARG A 455 -15.00 -54.38 1.72
C ARG A 455 -16.22 -55.26 1.99
N ARG A 456 -17.12 -55.35 1.01
CA ARG A 456 -18.40 -56.04 1.08
C ARG A 456 -18.62 -56.88 -0.16
N TYR A 457 -19.15 -58.08 0.04
CA TYR A 457 -19.65 -58.90 -1.05
C TYR A 457 -21.09 -58.47 -1.32
N PHE A 458 -21.42 -58.07 -2.55
CA PHE A 458 -22.76 -57.61 -2.89
C PHE A 458 -23.53 -58.68 -3.68
N LYS A 459 -24.85 -58.73 -3.50
CA LYS A 459 -25.80 -59.52 -4.30
C LYS A 459 -27.02 -58.68 -4.62
N PHE A 460 -27.37 -58.56 -5.89
CA PHE A 460 -28.61 -57.93 -6.34
C PHE A 460 -29.72 -58.98 -6.44
N ILE A 461 -30.87 -58.68 -5.85
CA ILE A 461 -32.10 -59.46 -6.02
C ILE A 461 -33.21 -58.47 -6.40
N GLY A 462 -33.58 -58.47 -7.68
CA GLY A 462 -34.51 -57.48 -8.24
C GLY A 462 -33.96 -56.07 -8.13
N SER A 463 -34.68 -55.18 -7.43
CA SER A 463 -34.29 -53.79 -7.18
C SER A 463 -33.57 -53.56 -5.85
N THR A 464 -33.24 -54.63 -5.11
CA THR A 464 -32.60 -54.53 -3.80
C THR A 464 -31.16 -55.03 -3.87
N ALA A 465 -30.22 -54.22 -3.39
CA ALA A 465 -28.84 -54.62 -3.18
C ALA A 465 -28.65 -55.10 -1.73
N TYR A 466 -28.07 -56.29 -1.60
CA TYR A 466 -27.69 -56.88 -0.31
C TYR A 466 -26.18 -56.92 -0.20
N PHE A 467 -25.65 -56.50 0.96
CA PHE A 467 -24.23 -56.50 1.25
C PHE A 467 -23.93 -57.45 2.40
N TYR A 468 -22.93 -58.31 2.18
CA TYR A 468 -22.48 -59.35 3.08
C TYR A 468 -21.01 -59.16 3.43
N ARG A 469 -20.56 -59.84 4.48
CA ARG A 469 -19.14 -59.88 4.85
C ARG A 469 -18.30 -60.66 3.85
N SER A 470 -18.83 -61.79 3.38
CA SER A 470 -18.15 -62.79 2.54
C SER A 470 -19.18 -63.50 1.65
N PRO A 471 -18.78 -64.06 0.48
CA PRO A 471 -19.64 -64.92 -0.32
C PRO A 471 -20.12 -66.17 0.44
N THR A 472 -19.34 -66.69 1.38
CA THR A 472 -19.71 -67.85 2.21
C THR A 472 -20.69 -67.51 3.33
N ASP A 473 -20.76 -66.24 3.72
CA ASP A 473 -21.57 -65.76 4.85
C ASP A 473 -22.76 -64.96 4.33
N THR A 474 -23.61 -65.62 3.54
CA THR A 474 -24.82 -65.04 2.95
C THR A 474 -26.03 -65.08 3.89
N HIS A 475 -25.89 -65.69 5.07
CA HIS A 475 -26.94 -65.74 6.09
C HIS A 475 -27.04 -64.44 6.89
N GLN A 476 -25.92 -63.73 7.11
CA GLN A 476 -25.91 -62.45 7.81
C GLN A 476 -25.87 -61.27 6.83
N ILE A 477 -27.03 -60.65 6.61
CA ILE A 477 -27.15 -59.42 5.82
C ILE A 477 -26.62 -58.26 6.67
N LEU A 478 -25.54 -57.61 6.24
CA LEU A 478 -24.99 -56.45 6.93
C LEU A 478 -25.73 -55.18 6.56
N GLU A 479 -26.06 -55.04 5.28
CA GLU A 479 -26.72 -53.85 4.77
C GLU A 479 -27.65 -54.24 3.62
N LYS A 480 -28.86 -53.65 3.62
CA LYS A 480 -29.90 -53.90 2.62
C LYS A 480 -30.39 -52.56 2.11
N VAL A 481 -30.29 -52.35 0.79
CA VAL A 481 -30.66 -51.10 0.15
C VAL A 481 -31.66 -51.35 -0.96
N GLU A 482 -32.84 -50.78 -0.82
CA GLU A 482 -33.82 -50.74 -1.90
C GLU A 482 -33.48 -49.57 -2.83
N LEU A 483 -33.19 -49.86 -4.10
CA LEU A 483 -32.67 -48.85 -5.02
C LEU A 483 -33.76 -48.16 -5.83
N ARG A 484 -34.84 -48.90 -6.14
CA ARG A 484 -35.93 -48.40 -6.98
C ARG A 484 -36.59 -47.20 -6.33
N GLY A 485 -36.55 -46.06 -7.04
CA GLY A 485 -37.14 -44.80 -6.58
C GLY A 485 -36.32 -44.02 -5.55
N LYS A 486 -35.36 -44.64 -4.85
CA LYS A 486 -34.52 -43.98 -3.83
C LYS A 486 -33.24 -43.39 -4.36
N LEU A 487 -32.69 -43.93 -5.44
CA LEU A 487 -31.43 -43.44 -6.00
C LEU A 487 -31.68 -42.15 -6.82
N ARG A 488 -30.92 -41.09 -6.53
CA ARG A 488 -30.96 -39.80 -7.25
C ARG A 488 -30.08 -39.85 -8.49
N GLY A 489 -28.88 -40.40 -8.36
CA GLY A 489 -27.91 -40.48 -9.45
C GLY A 489 -26.63 -41.18 -9.03
N LEU A 490 -25.85 -41.57 -10.03
CA LEU A 490 -24.50 -42.12 -9.89
C LEU A 490 -23.52 -41.06 -10.38
N ARG A 491 -22.64 -40.61 -9.50
CA ARG A 491 -21.73 -39.47 -9.71
C ARG A 491 -20.28 -39.93 -9.72
N GLU A 492 -19.43 -39.26 -10.49
CA GLU A 492 -17.98 -39.46 -10.40
C GLU A 492 -17.29 -38.35 -9.61
N TRP A 493 -15.98 -38.52 -9.40
CA TRP A 493 -15.16 -37.59 -8.62
C TRP A 493 -15.20 -36.15 -9.18
N ASN A 494 -15.27 -36.01 -10.51
CA ASN A 494 -15.36 -34.72 -11.19
C ASN A 494 -16.75 -34.06 -11.10
N GLU A 495 -17.76 -34.75 -10.56
CA GLU A 495 -19.14 -34.24 -10.40
C GLU A 495 -19.38 -33.68 -8.98
N GLY A 496 -18.36 -33.06 -8.38
CA GLY A 496 -18.42 -32.50 -7.02
C GLY A 496 -18.00 -33.46 -5.91
N TYR A 497 -17.28 -34.53 -6.26
CA TYR A 497 -16.79 -35.56 -5.35
C TYR A 497 -15.26 -35.68 -5.41
N GLU A 498 -14.56 -34.54 -5.33
CA GLU A 498 -13.11 -34.43 -5.55
C GLU A 498 -12.29 -35.37 -4.65
N ASP A 499 -12.78 -35.66 -3.44
CA ASP A 499 -12.16 -36.62 -2.50
C ASP A 499 -11.98 -38.04 -3.09
N LEU A 500 -12.77 -38.38 -4.12
CA LEU A 500 -12.72 -39.68 -4.79
C LEU A 500 -11.70 -39.74 -5.94
N GLU A 501 -11.09 -38.62 -6.33
CA GLU A 501 -10.09 -38.55 -7.41
C GLU A 501 -8.88 -39.45 -7.12
N ALA A 502 -8.46 -39.51 -5.84
CA ALA A 502 -7.32 -40.30 -5.41
C ALA A 502 -7.58 -41.83 -5.40
N ILE A 503 -8.84 -42.27 -5.55
CA ILE A 503 -9.23 -43.67 -5.46
C ILE A 503 -9.59 -44.18 -6.86
N PRO A 504 -8.81 -45.09 -7.45
CA PRO A 504 -9.11 -45.67 -8.75
C PRO A 504 -10.47 -46.35 -8.76
N HIS A 505 -11.18 -46.21 -9.89
CA HIS A 505 -12.48 -46.86 -10.10
C HIS A 505 -13.54 -46.54 -9.03
N SER A 506 -13.41 -45.36 -8.42
CA SER A 506 -14.39 -44.84 -7.47
C SER A 506 -15.59 -44.20 -8.17
N PHE A 507 -16.70 -44.12 -7.45
CA PHE A 507 -17.90 -43.35 -7.79
C PHE A 507 -18.74 -43.12 -6.52
N ALA A 508 -19.62 -42.12 -6.56
CA ALA A 508 -20.57 -41.80 -5.51
C ALA A 508 -22.00 -42.20 -5.90
N VAL A 509 -22.76 -42.67 -4.91
CA VAL A 509 -24.17 -43.01 -5.04
C VAL A 509 -24.99 -42.01 -4.24
N GLU A 510 -25.76 -41.17 -4.94
CA GLU A 510 -26.64 -40.18 -4.31
C GLU A 510 -28.03 -40.77 -4.07
N PHE A 511 -28.60 -40.55 -2.89
CA PHE A 511 -29.97 -40.93 -2.54
C PHE A 511 -30.89 -39.70 -2.53
N LYS A 512 -32.18 -39.91 -2.83
CA LYS A 512 -33.23 -38.88 -2.80
C LYS A 512 -33.72 -38.59 -1.39
N ASP A 513 -33.56 -39.53 -0.47
CA ASP A 513 -34.11 -39.47 0.90
C ASP A 513 -33.37 -38.46 1.81
N GLY A 514 -32.55 -37.56 1.24
CA GLY A 514 -31.70 -36.62 1.99
C GLY A 514 -30.54 -37.28 2.73
N GLN A 515 -30.41 -38.60 2.64
CA GLN A 515 -29.27 -39.34 3.17
C GLN A 515 -28.00 -38.91 2.42
N LYS A 516 -26.90 -38.70 3.18
CA LYS A 516 -25.58 -38.46 2.58
C LYS A 516 -25.24 -39.60 1.61
N TRP A 517 -24.57 -39.24 0.51
CA TRP A 517 -24.13 -40.17 -0.52
C TRP A 517 -23.23 -41.27 0.05
N TRP A 518 -23.12 -42.37 -0.70
CA TRP A 518 -22.13 -43.40 -0.44
C TRP A 518 -21.00 -43.29 -1.43
N SER A 519 -19.78 -43.48 -0.96
CA SER A 519 -18.62 -43.60 -1.83
C SER A 519 -18.29 -45.07 -2.01
N MET A 520 -18.10 -45.50 -3.25
CA MET A 520 -17.81 -46.89 -3.60
C MET A 520 -16.60 -46.94 -4.53
N TYR A 521 -15.81 -48.01 -4.47
CA TYR A 521 -14.84 -48.33 -5.52
C TYR A 521 -14.78 -49.84 -5.78
N ALA A 522 -14.46 -50.19 -7.03
CA ALA A 522 -14.26 -51.56 -7.49
C ALA A 522 -12.76 -51.84 -7.72
N ASP A 523 -12.37 -53.12 -7.76
CA ASP A 523 -10.96 -53.48 -7.94
C ASP A 523 -10.50 -53.30 -9.40
N SER A 524 -11.44 -53.28 -10.35
CA SER A 524 -11.18 -53.06 -11.78
C SER A 524 -12.19 -52.13 -12.44
N GLU A 525 -11.79 -51.54 -13.57
CA GLU A 525 -12.66 -50.69 -14.40
C GLU A 525 -13.89 -51.48 -14.90
N GLU A 526 -13.70 -52.74 -15.28
CA GLU A 526 -14.79 -53.60 -15.76
C GLU A 526 -15.84 -53.86 -14.67
N GLU A 527 -15.39 -54.14 -13.44
CA GLU A 527 -16.26 -54.32 -12.29
C GLU A 527 -17.00 -53.02 -11.91
N LYS A 528 -16.33 -51.87 -12.00
CA LYS A 528 -16.97 -50.56 -11.83
C LYS A 528 -18.13 -50.39 -12.80
N TYR A 529 -17.91 -50.57 -14.11
CA TYR A 529 -18.98 -50.40 -15.09
C TYR A 529 -20.07 -51.45 -14.99
N LYS A 530 -19.70 -52.70 -14.63
CA LYS A 530 -20.68 -53.75 -14.32
C LYS A 530 -21.57 -53.31 -13.15
N LEU A 531 -20.98 -52.82 -12.06
CA LEU A 531 -21.72 -52.35 -10.88
C LEU A 531 -22.56 -51.10 -11.17
N LEU A 532 -22.04 -50.13 -11.92
CA LEU A 532 -22.80 -48.96 -12.36
C LEU A 532 -24.00 -49.36 -13.23
N GLY A 533 -23.82 -50.29 -14.18
CA GLY A 533 -24.92 -50.80 -15.00
C GLY A 533 -25.98 -51.54 -14.17
N LEU A 534 -25.57 -52.32 -13.15
CA LEU A 534 -26.49 -52.97 -12.21
C LEU A 534 -27.28 -51.94 -11.39
N LEU A 535 -26.59 -50.93 -10.84
CA LEU A 535 -27.21 -49.87 -10.04
C LEU A 535 -28.19 -49.05 -10.88
N HIS A 536 -27.82 -48.70 -12.12
CA HIS A 536 -28.66 -47.99 -13.07
C HIS A 536 -29.95 -48.77 -13.35
N HIS A 537 -29.82 -50.04 -13.71
CA HIS A 537 -30.95 -50.93 -13.99
C HIS A 537 -31.84 -51.16 -12.75
N ALA A 538 -31.24 -51.40 -11.58
CA ALA A 538 -31.97 -51.66 -10.34
C ALA A 538 -32.70 -50.42 -9.79
N ALA A 539 -32.13 -49.23 -9.99
CA ALA A 539 -32.75 -47.95 -9.64
C ALA A 539 -33.87 -47.56 -10.61
N GLY A 540 -33.81 -48.04 -11.86
CA GLY A 540 -34.72 -47.64 -12.94
C GLY A 540 -34.45 -46.20 -13.40
N LEU A 541 -33.17 -45.85 -13.55
CA LEU A 541 -32.71 -44.54 -14.04
C LEU A 541 -32.76 -44.42 -15.56
#